data_AF-A0A662VMK8-F1
#
_entry.id   AF-A0A662VMK8-F1
#
_cell.length_a   1.000
_cell.length_b   1.000
_cell.length_c   1.000
_cell.angle_alpha   90.00
_cell.angle_beta   90.00
_cell.angle_gamma   90.00
#
_symmetry.space_group_name_H-M   'P 1'
#
loop_
_entity.id
_entity.type
_entity.pdbx_description
1 polymer ?
#
loop_
_entity_poly.entity_id
_entity_poly.type
_entity_poly.pdbx_seq_one_letter_code
_entity_poly.pdbx_strand_id
1 'polypeptide(L)' 'MGRVITARDLELISRLFRRWGFVLVADIDDPGAFFIMTDESRLSSNADIAGFLIRILHGLGYDVEYFSRN' A
#
# COMPACT_ATOMS: atom_id res chain seq x y z
N MET A 1 10.60 -10.22 14.15
CA MET A 1 9.38 -11.07 14.11
C MET A 1 8.29 -10.25 13.45
N GLY A 2 8.04 -10.49 12.15
CA GLY A 2 6.97 -9.81 11.42
C GLY A 2 5.61 -10.29 11.93
N ARG A 3 4.69 -9.36 12.16
CA ARG A 3 3.33 -9.67 12.62
C ARG A 3 2.58 -10.22 11.41
N VAL A 4 1.95 -11.40 11.53
CA VAL A 4 1.11 -11.94 10.46
C VAL A 4 -0.10 -11.03 10.29
N ILE A 5 -0.24 -10.38 9.12
CA ILE A 5 -1.44 -9.65 8.73
C ILE A 5 -2.60 -10.62 8.68
N THR A 6 -3.70 -10.28 9.35
CA THR A 6 -4.95 -10.98 9.14
C THR A 6 -5.68 -10.40 7.93
N ALA A 7 -6.53 -11.19 7.27
CA ALA A 7 -7.37 -10.70 6.17
C ALA A 7 -8.19 -9.44 6.56
N ARG A 8 -8.54 -9.30 7.84
CA ARG A 8 -9.24 -8.14 8.39
C ARG A 8 -8.39 -6.87 8.41
N ASP A 9 -7.11 -6.99 8.76
CA ASP A 9 -6.18 -5.86 8.73
C ASP A 9 -5.97 -5.40 7.28
N LEU A 10 -5.83 -6.36 6.35
CA LEU A 10 -5.69 -6.10 4.93
C LEU A 10 -6.92 -5.40 4.35
N GLU A 11 -8.12 -5.78 4.80
CA GLU A 11 -9.37 -5.12 4.42
C GLU A 11 -9.43 -3.67 4.93
N LEU A 12 -9.07 -3.43 6.20
CA LEU A 12 -9.06 -2.08 6.79
C LEU A 12 -8.05 -1.16 6.11
N ILE A 13 -6.85 -1.66 5.85
CA ILE A 13 -5.79 -0.92 5.15
C ILE A 13 -6.23 -0.65 3.71
N SER A 14 -6.77 -1.64 3.01
CA SER A 14 -7.27 -1.46 1.63
C SER A 14 -8.37 -0.40 1.53
N ARG A 15 -9.27 -0.33 2.52
CA ARG A 15 -10.30 0.73 2.58
C ARG A 15 -9.69 2.12 2.80
N LEU A 16 -8.69 2.22 3.67
CA LEU A 16 -7.97 3.48 3.89
C LEU A 16 -7.33 3.95 2.58
N PHE A 17 -6.62 3.08 1.88
CA PHE A 17 -5.95 3.40 0.62
C PHE A 17 -6.95 3.84 -0.46
N ARG A 18 -8.06 3.12 -0.63
CA ARG A 18 -9.11 3.47 -1.60
C ARG A 18 -9.71 4.85 -1.36
N ARG A 19 -9.88 5.26 -0.10
CA ARG A 19 -10.38 6.60 0.25
C ARG A 19 -9.49 7.71 -0.30
N TRP A 20 -8.19 7.46 -0.42
CA TRP A 20 -7.21 8.40 -0.93
C TRP A 20 -6.90 8.21 -2.42
N GLY A 21 -7.62 7.32 -3.11
CA GLY A 21 -7.44 7.04 -4.54
C GLY A 21 -6.35 6.00 -4.85
N PHE A 22 -5.89 5.27 -3.85
CA PHE A 22 -4.89 4.20 -4.00
C PHE A 22 -5.54 2.82 -3.95
N VAL A 23 -4.96 1.88 -4.68
CA VAL A 23 -5.30 0.47 -4.62
C VAL A 23 -4.10 -0.27 -4.05
N LEU A 24 -4.30 -0.96 -2.93
CA LEU A 24 -3.32 -1.87 -2.37
C LEU A 24 -3.51 -3.26 -2.99
N VAL A 25 -2.43 -3.85 -3.48
CA VAL A 25 -2.41 -5.20 -4.06
C VAL A 25 -1.37 -6.00 -3.27
N ALA A 26 -1.77 -7.14 -2.71
CA ALA A 26 -0.83 -8.06 -2.08
C ALA A 26 -0.18 -8.94 -3.15
N ASP A 27 1.10 -9.26 -2.98
CA ASP A 27 1.73 -10.30 -3.79
C ASP A 27 1.15 -11.68 -3.43
N ILE A 28 0.86 -12.48 -4.45
CA ILE A 28 0.35 -13.84 -4.29
C ILE A 28 1.48 -14.79 -3.87
N ASP A 29 2.70 -14.51 -4.33
CA ASP A 29 3.88 -15.33 -4.07
C ASP A 29 4.59 -14.93 -2.76
N ASP A 30 4.43 -13.68 -2.33
CA ASP A 30 4.95 -13.17 -1.04
C ASP A 30 3.87 -12.41 -0.23
N PRO A 31 3.23 -13.04 0.76
CA PRO A 31 2.22 -12.38 1.59
C PRO A 31 2.77 -11.23 2.47
N GLY A 32 4.09 -11.03 2.52
CA GLY A 32 4.74 -9.89 3.16
C GLY A 32 4.91 -8.66 2.25
N ALA A 33 4.73 -8.81 0.94
CA ALA A 33 4.95 -7.78 -0.05
C ALA A 33 3.63 -7.13 -0.50
N PHE A 34 3.62 -5.79 -0.55
CA PHE A 34 2.48 -5.01 -1.04
C PHE A 34 2.89 -4.04 -2.14
N PHE A 35 2.02 -3.94 -3.13
CA PHE A 35 2.10 -2.96 -4.20
C PHE A 35 1.01 -1.91 -4.05
N ILE A 36 1.38 -0.65 -4.28
CA ILE A 36 0.44 0.47 -4.29
C ILE A 36 0.27 0.91 -5.74
N MET A 37 -0.96 0.89 -6.22
CA MET A 37 -1.34 1.43 -7.53
C MET A 37 -2.15 2.71 -7.34
N THR A 38 -1.88 3.73 -8.15
CA THR A 38 -2.66 4.97 -8.21
C THR A 38 -2.81 5.42 -9.65
N ASP A 39 -3.84 6.20 -9.92
CA ASP A 39 -3.97 6.90 -11.19
C ASP A 39 -2.87 7.96 -11.34
N GLU A 40 -2.12 7.92 -12.44
CA GLU A 40 -0.96 8.80 -12.66
C GLU A 40 -1.34 10.27 -12.76
N SER A 41 -2.56 10.60 -13.19
CA SER A 41 -3.01 12.00 -13.26
C SER A 41 -3.11 12.65 -11.86
N ARG A 42 -3.09 11.83 -10.80
CA ARG A 42 -3.11 12.24 -9.40
C ARG A 42 -1.77 12.05 -8.69
N LEU A 43 -0.76 11.49 -9.36
CA LEU A 43 0.53 11.10 -8.79
C LEU A 43 1.23 12.27 -8.10
N SER A 44 1.30 13.42 -8.80
CA SER A 44 1.99 14.61 -8.31
C SER A 44 1.33 15.23 -7.08
N SER A 45 -0.01 15.19 -7.00
CA SER A 45 -0.77 15.68 -5.85
C SER A 45 -0.81 14.70 -4.68
N ASN A 46 -0.57 13.41 -4.95
CA ASN A 46 -0.74 12.33 -3.99
C ASN A 46 0.59 11.72 -3.50
N ALA A 47 1.74 12.16 -4.02
CA ALA A 47 3.05 11.62 -3.67
C ALA A 47 3.35 11.66 -2.16
N ASP A 48 2.98 12.75 -1.48
CA ASP A 48 3.14 12.89 -0.02
C ASP A 48 2.28 11.88 0.75
N ILE A 49 1.06 11.64 0.28
CA ILE A 49 0.12 10.69 0.89
C ILE A 49 0.60 9.26 0.63
N ALA A 50 1.07 8.96 -0.58
CA ALA A 50 1.66 7.67 -0.92
C ALA A 50 2.86 7.37 -0.01
N GLY A 51 3.79 8.33 0.12
CA GLY A 51 4.96 8.20 0.99
C GLY A 51 4.59 8.03 2.47
N PHE A 52 3.57 8.74 2.94
CA PHE A 52 3.05 8.57 4.31
C PHE A 52 2.47 7.18 4.54
N LEU A 53 1.66 6.68 3.60
CA LEU A 53 1.05 5.36 3.66
C LEU A 53 2.09 4.23 3.60
N ILE A 54 3.11 4.36 2.74
CA ILE A 54 4.26 3.44 2.69
C ILE A 54 5.00 3.40 4.02
N ARG A 55 5.26 4.57 4.63
CA ARG A 55 5.93 4.64 5.94
C ARG A 55 5.15 3.96 7.05
N ILE A 56 3.81 4.04 7.04
CA ILE A 56 2.97 3.29 7.99
C ILE A 56 3.19 1.79 7.80
N LEU A 57 3.14 1.30 6.57
CA LEU A 57 3.32 -0.12 6.27
C LEU A 57 4.72 -0.62 6.66
N HIS A 58 5.78 0.14 6.34
CA HIS A 58 7.14 -0.15 6.81
C HIS A 58 7.24 -0.16 8.34
N GLY A 59 6.62 0.81 9.03
CA GLY A 59 6.57 0.86 10.48
C GLY A 59 5.86 -0.34 11.12
N LEU A 60 4.98 -1.00 10.37
CA LEU A 60 4.30 -2.24 10.76
C LEU A 60 5.09 -3.51 10.38
N GLY A 61 6.20 -3.37 9.65
CA GLY A 61 7.10 -4.46 9.26
C GLY A 61 6.85 -5.05 7.87
N TYR A 62 6.18 -4.32 6.98
CA TYR A 62 5.95 -4.75 5.58
C TYR A 62 6.99 -4.19 4.65
N ASP A 63 7.34 -4.98 3.65
CA ASP A 63 8.11 -4.52 2.51
C ASP A 63 7.13 -4.01 1.44
N VAL A 64 7.32 -2.77 0.99
CA VAL A 64 6.36 -2.11 0.11
C VAL A 64 7.11 -1.51 -1.07
N GLU A 65 6.79 -2.00 -2.27
CA GLU A 65 7.36 -1.49 -3.51
C GLU A 65 6.32 -0.63 -4.25
N TYR A 66 6.78 0.53 -4.73
CA TYR A 66 5.92 1.50 -5.43
C TYR A 66 6.10 1.37 -6.94
N PHE A 67 5.02 1.07 -7.67
CA PHE A 67 5.03 0.95 -9.13
C PHE A 67 4.07 1.95 -9.76
N SER A 68 4.62 2.88 -10.57
CA SER A 68 3.84 3.73 -11.49
C SER A 68 3.88 3.09 -12.88
N ARG A 69 2.71 2.84 -13.48
CA ARG A 69 2.63 2.45 -14.90
C ARG A 69 2.29 3.67 -15.74
N ASN A 70 3.20 3.98 -16.66
CA ASN A 70 3.06 4.93 -17.78
C ASN A 70 2.14 4.36 -18.87
#